data_AF-A0A0R0FHX9-F1
#
_entry.id   AF-A0A0R0FHX9-F1
#
_cell.length_a   1.000
_cell.length_b   1.000
_cell.length_c   1.000
_cell.angle_alpha   90.00
_cell.angle_beta   90.00
_cell.angle_gamma   90.00
#
_symmetry.space_group_name_H-M   'P 1'
#
loop_
_entity.id
_entity.type
_entity.pdbx_description
1 polymer ?
#
loop_
_entity_poly.entity_id
_entity_poly.type
_entity_poly.pdbx_seq_one_letter_code
_entity_poly.pdbx_strand_id
1 'polypeptide(L)'
;MEDGDTTEEAVVVPVSNGDEQSFSHSSSRQRDSEEESPHETLRNTKASIENIVAEILSLKNQAKPKPLLTLRLRELLTQTFLHFVTLRQANRSILLEEERARTETERAKVPLELTTQKLQNLSYEKSQFVKAIKVCNDFKSKYPDIEVVSEEEFFRGAPQDMKDSVLSNHSEHNLVLKRLNFELFQRKELCKLHDKLEQKRKTLLDTIANRKKFLSSLPSHLKSLKKASLPVQNQLGVQHTKKLKRHHTAELLPPPLYVIYSQLLAQKEAFGESIDVEIIGSVKDAQAFSHHLAHKDTGISTTVESPKLENNEPDEDGQRQSKRPRRFQGKESLDQLNIICVGNEASNSGSENDILSDLFPDDTGLELPHQSAKLCVGNAIMFNGDRTARPYKWAQHLAGIDFLPEVAPLLLASRETSDSGEAAKGEDFITSLSQYRQQNRLQTVLQKIRSRIKAQLALQ
;
A
#
# COMPACT_ATOMS: atom_id res chain seq x y z
N MET A 1 -5.15 -36.82 4.59
CA MET A 1 -6.44 -36.23 4.98
C MET A 1 -6.52 -34.91 4.24
N GLU A 2 -7.17 -34.78 3.09
CA GLU A 2 -8.27 -35.55 2.51
C GLU A 2 -7.96 -35.95 1.06
N ASP A 3 -8.38 -37.17 0.72
CA ASP A 3 -8.44 -37.72 -0.63
C ASP A 3 -9.66 -37.13 -1.35
N GLY A 4 -9.49 -36.70 -2.60
CA GLY A 4 -10.51 -36.07 -3.42
C GLY A 4 -10.54 -36.64 -4.84
N ASP A 5 -11.11 -37.85 -4.91
CA ASP A 5 -11.94 -38.43 -5.98
C ASP A 5 -11.59 -38.14 -7.45
N THR A 6 -11.01 -39.14 -8.11
CA THR A 6 -10.90 -39.25 -9.57
C THR A 6 -12.23 -39.69 -10.16
N THR A 7 -13.02 -38.74 -10.67
CA THR A 7 -14.15 -39.08 -11.54
C THR A 7 -13.65 -39.37 -12.95
N GLU A 8 -13.39 -40.65 -13.24
CA GLU A 8 -13.28 -41.17 -14.60
C GLU A 8 -14.65 -41.04 -15.30
N GLU A 9 -14.84 -40.01 -16.12
CA GLU A 9 -15.94 -39.97 -17.07
C GLU A 9 -15.70 -41.05 -18.13
N ALA A 10 -16.38 -42.18 -17.97
CA ALA A 10 -16.49 -43.23 -18.97
C ALA A 10 -17.15 -42.65 -20.23
N VAL A 11 -16.33 -42.38 -21.24
CA VAL A 11 -16.80 -42.08 -22.59
C VAL A 11 -17.44 -43.33 -23.17
N VAL A 12 -18.76 -43.41 -23.06
CA VAL A 12 -19.60 -44.38 -23.75
C VAL A 12 -19.55 -44.06 -25.24
N VAL A 13 -18.71 -44.80 -25.96
CA VAL A 13 -18.73 -44.81 -27.43
C VAL A 13 -19.94 -45.65 -27.87
N PRO A 14 -20.85 -45.12 -28.72
CA PRO A 14 -21.93 -45.92 -29.25
C PRO A 14 -21.32 -46.96 -30.20
N VAL A 15 -21.48 -48.24 -29.84
CA VAL A 15 -21.19 -49.36 -30.73
C VAL A 15 -22.19 -49.30 -31.86
N SER A 16 -21.77 -48.75 -33.00
CA SER A 16 -22.49 -48.89 -34.25
C SER A 16 -22.52 -50.37 -34.62
N ASN A 17 -23.72 -50.95 -34.56
CA ASN A 17 -24.05 -52.24 -35.15
C ASN A 17 -23.67 -52.22 -36.64
N GLY A 18 -22.64 -52.98 -36.99
CA GLY A 18 -22.15 -53.12 -38.36
C GLY A 18 -21.55 -54.51 -38.52
N ASP A 19 -22.38 -55.40 -39.07
CA ASP A 19 -22.07 -56.69 -39.66
C ASP A 19 -21.47 -57.75 -38.73
N GLU A 20 -22.34 -58.40 -37.95
CA GLU A 20 -22.19 -59.82 -37.61
C GLU A 20 -22.17 -60.65 -38.91
N GLN A 21 -21.02 -60.69 -39.59
CA GLN A 21 -20.70 -61.85 -40.41
C GLN A 21 -20.37 -62.99 -39.45
N SER A 22 -21.42 -63.74 -39.13
CA SER A 22 -21.36 -65.11 -38.65
C SER A 22 -20.17 -65.83 -39.29
N PHE A 23 -19.12 -66.09 -38.50
CA PHE A 23 -18.18 -67.14 -38.83
C PHE A 23 -18.94 -68.45 -38.70
N SER A 24 -19.64 -68.82 -39.77
CA SER A 24 -20.11 -70.16 -40.00
C SER A 24 -18.90 -71.08 -39.93
N HIS A 25 -18.75 -71.77 -38.80
CA HIS A 25 -17.94 -72.96 -38.65
C HIS A 25 -18.50 -74.02 -39.61
N SER A 26 -18.17 -73.90 -40.89
CA SER A 26 -18.53 -74.86 -41.93
C SER A 26 -17.26 -75.49 -42.47
N SER A 27 -16.72 -76.43 -41.70
CA SER A 27 -16.14 -77.67 -42.23
C SER A 27 -15.87 -78.64 -41.09
N SER A 28 -16.94 -79.09 -40.43
CA SER A 28 -17.01 -80.50 -40.12
C SER A 28 -17.02 -81.24 -41.46
N ARG A 29 -15.85 -81.56 -42.00
CA ARG A 29 -15.75 -82.57 -43.05
C ARG A 29 -16.44 -83.80 -42.49
N GLN A 30 -17.59 -84.14 -43.09
CA GLN A 30 -18.15 -85.47 -43.03
C GLN A 30 -16.99 -86.43 -43.23
N ARG A 31 -16.58 -87.09 -42.14
CA ARG A 31 -15.84 -88.33 -42.27
C ARG A 31 -16.86 -89.26 -42.90
N ASP A 32 -16.68 -89.53 -44.18
CA ASP A 32 -17.33 -90.68 -44.80
C ASP A 32 -17.11 -91.85 -43.86
N SER A 33 -18.21 -92.31 -43.33
CA SER A 33 -18.33 -93.53 -42.56
C SER A 33 -17.73 -94.66 -43.38
N GLU A 34 -16.85 -95.44 -42.75
CA GLU A 34 -16.35 -96.78 -43.16
C GLU A 34 -14.92 -96.90 -43.73
N GLU A 35 -14.08 -95.88 -43.75
CA GLU A 35 -12.63 -96.08 -43.95
C GLU A 35 -11.89 -96.14 -42.60
N GLU A 36 -11.28 -97.28 -42.28
CA GLU A 36 -10.36 -97.41 -41.14
C GLU A 36 -9.29 -96.32 -41.22
N SER A 37 -9.06 -95.58 -40.13
CA SER A 37 -8.04 -94.51 -40.11
C SER A 37 -6.71 -95.05 -40.65
N PRO A 38 -6.00 -94.31 -41.54
CA PRO A 38 -4.68 -94.71 -42.02
C PRO A 38 -3.68 -95.06 -40.89
N HIS A 39 -3.84 -94.45 -39.72
CA HIS A 39 -3.06 -94.77 -38.51
C HIS A 39 -3.45 -96.11 -37.87
N GLU A 40 -4.73 -96.46 -37.90
CA GLU A 40 -5.25 -97.73 -37.36
C GLU A 40 -4.91 -98.88 -38.31
N THR A 41 -5.03 -98.70 -39.62
CA THR A 41 -4.58 -99.68 -40.63
C THR A 41 -3.07 -99.92 -40.54
N LEU A 42 -2.26 -98.87 -40.33
CA LEU A 42 -0.82 -98.99 -40.07
C LEU A 42 -0.54 -99.84 -38.81
N ARG A 43 -1.28 -99.58 -37.72
CA ARG A 43 -1.15 -100.31 -36.46
C ARG A 43 -1.53 -101.78 -36.60
N ASN A 44 -2.66 -102.05 -37.24
CA ASN A 44 -3.20 -103.40 -37.43
C ASN A 44 -2.33 -104.23 -38.38
N THR A 45 -1.83 -103.63 -39.47
CA THR A 45 -0.91 -104.30 -40.40
C THR A 45 0.45 -104.58 -39.76
N LYS A 46 0.99 -103.66 -38.95
CA LYS A 46 2.18 -103.90 -38.14
C LYS A 46 2.00 -105.08 -37.19
N ALA A 47 0.91 -105.09 -36.41
CA ALA A 47 0.62 -106.18 -35.48
C ALA A 47 0.45 -107.53 -36.21
N SER A 48 -0.19 -107.52 -37.39
CA SER A 48 -0.35 -108.72 -38.23
C SER A 48 1.00 -109.24 -38.75
N ILE A 49 1.91 -108.37 -39.19
CA ILE A 49 3.27 -108.75 -39.60
C ILE A 49 4.04 -109.31 -38.40
N GLU A 50 3.97 -108.68 -37.22
CA GLU A 50 4.63 -109.16 -35.99
C GLU A 50 4.12 -110.56 -35.59
N ASN A 51 2.80 -110.80 -35.69
CA ASN A 51 2.20 -112.11 -35.44
C ASN A 51 2.65 -113.17 -36.47
N ILE A 52 2.70 -112.84 -37.77
CA ILE A 52 3.19 -113.76 -38.81
C ILE A 52 4.67 -114.09 -38.60
N VAL A 53 5.49 -113.09 -38.26
CA VAL A 53 6.91 -113.31 -37.95
C VAL A 53 7.06 -114.22 -36.72
N ALA A 54 6.24 -114.04 -35.68
CA ALA A 54 6.20 -114.94 -34.53
C ALA A 54 5.79 -116.38 -34.93
N GLU A 55 4.81 -116.54 -35.83
CA GLU A 55 4.41 -117.85 -36.38
C GLU A 55 5.56 -118.50 -37.17
N ILE A 56 6.25 -117.76 -38.05
CA ILE A 56 7.41 -118.23 -38.81
C ILE A 56 8.54 -118.70 -37.87
N LEU A 57 8.85 -117.93 -36.82
CA LEU A 57 9.85 -118.30 -35.81
C LEU A 57 9.44 -119.57 -35.05
N SER A 58 8.16 -119.71 -34.69
CA SER A 58 7.64 -120.90 -34.02
C SER A 58 7.68 -122.16 -34.91
N LEU A 59 7.39 -122.00 -36.21
CA LEU A 59 7.41 -123.09 -37.20
C LEU A 59 8.84 -123.54 -37.52
N LYS A 60 9.82 -122.62 -37.50
CA LYS A 60 11.25 -122.94 -37.67
C LYS A 60 11.80 -123.78 -36.51
N ASN A 61 11.24 -123.63 -35.31
CA ASN A 61 11.65 -124.36 -34.11
C ASN A 61 11.00 -125.76 -34.00
N GLN A 62 10.03 -126.12 -34.84
CA GLN A 62 9.36 -127.42 -34.84
C GLN A 62 9.92 -128.34 -35.95
N ALA A 63 10.31 -129.58 -35.61
CA ALA A 63 10.81 -130.57 -36.55
C ALA A 63 9.67 -131.24 -37.37
N LYS A 64 9.13 -130.53 -38.36
CA LYS A 64 8.07 -131.01 -39.29
C LYS A 64 8.65 -131.43 -40.67
N PRO A 65 7.96 -132.30 -41.45
CA PRO A 65 8.44 -132.77 -42.75
C PRO A 65 8.64 -131.61 -43.76
N LYS A 66 9.80 -131.60 -44.44
CA LYS A 66 10.30 -130.53 -45.30
C LYS A 66 9.31 -129.96 -46.34
N PRO A 67 8.48 -130.74 -47.07
CA PRO A 67 7.65 -130.20 -48.15
C PRO A 67 6.39 -129.45 -47.68
N LEU A 68 5.81 -129.80 -46.53
CA LEU A 68 4.66 -129.08 -45.97
C LEU A 68 5.08 -127.77 -45.29
N LEU A 69 6.28 -127.78 -44.71
CA LEU A 69 6.90 -126.61 -44.08
C LEU A 69 7.22 -125.52 -45.13
N THR A 70 7.77 -125.90 -46.28
CA THR A 70 8.08 -124.94 -47.37
C THR A 70 6.84 -124.30 -47.98
N LEU A 71 5.74 -125.06 -48.14
CA LEU A 71 4.48 -124.52 -48.64
C LEU A 71 3.85 -123.52 -47.65
N ARG A 72 3.82 -123.85 -46.35
CA ARG A 72 3.29 -122.96 -45.32
C ARG A 72 4.14 -121.69 -45.15
N LEU A 73 5.47 -121.81 -45.24
CA LEU A 73 6.36 -120.65 -45.25
C LEU A 73 6.10 -119.74 -46.46
N ARG A 74 5.87 -120.31 -47.65
CA ARG A 74 5.55 -119.54 -48.86
C ARG A 74 4.21 -118.79 -48.72
N GLU A 75 3.22 -119.40 -48.10
CA GLU A 75 1.94 -118.77 -47.77
C GLU A 75 2.12 -117.59 -46.80
N LEU A 76 2.82 -117.80 -45.67
CA LEU A 76 3.09 -116.76 -44.67
C LEU A 76 3.96 -115.61 -45.25
N LEU A 77 4.91 -115.92 -46.12
CA LEU A 77 5.74 -114.94 -46.82
C LEU A 77 4.89 -114.09 -47.79
N THR A 78 3.94 -114.72 -48.48
CA THR A 78 3.01 -114.03 -49.39
C THR A 78 2.05 -113.12 -48.60
N GLN A 79 1.52 -113.58 -47.46
CA GLN A 79 0.71 -112.76 -46.55
C GLN A 79 1.52 -111.58 -46.00
N THR A 80 2.79 -111.80 -45.62
CA THR A 80 3.69 -110.74 -45.16
C THR A 80 3.93 -109.68 -46.24
N PHE A 81 4.18 -110.09 -47.50
CA PHE A 81 4.34 -109.15 -48.61
C PHE A 81 3.06 -108.35 -48.88
N LEU A 82 1.89 -108.97 -48.78
CA LEU A 82 0.61 -108.28 -48.89
C LEU A 82 0.47 -107.23 -47.79
N HIS A 83 0.80 -107.57 -46.53
CA HIS A 83 0.80 -106.62 -45.42
C HIS A 83 1.83 -105.48 -45.59
N PHE A 84 2.99 -105.73 -46.21
CA PHE A 84 3.95 -104.67 -46.53
C PHE A 84 3.43 -103.70 -47.60
N VAL A 85 2.69 -104.20 -48.59
CA VAL A 85 2.04 -103.33 -49.58
C VAL A 85 0.96 -102.48 -48.91
N THR A 86 0.13 -103.06 -48.03
CA THR A 86 -0.87 -102.30 -47.27
C THR A 86 -0.22 -101.28 -46.32
N LEU A 87 0.89 -101.63 -45.68
CA LEU A 87 1.66 -100.71 -44.81
C LEU A 87 2.23 -99.53 -45.61
N ARG A 88 2.80 -99.79 -46.79
CA ARG A 88 3.30 -98.74 -47.70
C ARG A 88 2.17 -97.83 -48.17
N GLN A 89 1.01 -98.39 -48.48
CA GLN A 89 -0.18 -97.64 -48.89
C GLN A 89 -0.71 -96.76 -47.75
N ALA A 90 -0.82 -97.31 -46.52
CA ALA A 90 -1.23 -96.57 -45.33
C ALA A 90 -0.25 -95.43 -45.01
N ASN A 91 1.05 -95.69 -45.05
CA ASN A 91 2.07 -94.65 -44.83
C ASN A 91 2.02 -93.55 -45.89
N ARG A 92 1.81 -93.90 -47.17
CA ARG A 92 1.61 -92.91 -48.24
C ARG A 92 0.36 -92.07 -48.00
N SER A 93 -0.74 -92.68 -47.55
CA SER A 93 -1.98 -91.98 -47.23
C SER A 93 -1.78 -90.98 -46.08
N ILE A 94 -1.10 -91.37 -45.00
CA ILE A 94 -0.75 -90.48 -43.88
C ILE A 94 0.07 -89.28 -44.36
N LEU A 95 1.13 -89.51 -45.14
CA LEU A 95 1.99 -88.44 -45.63
C LEU A 95 1.23 -87.45 -46.52
N LEU A 96 0.32 -87.93 -47.37
CA LEU A 96 -0.53 -87.08 -48.20
C LEU A 96 -1.55 -86.28 -47.37
N GLU A 97 -2.10 -86.88 -46.31
CA GLU A 97 -2.98 -86.17 -45.37
C GLU A 97 -2.22 -85.10 -44.58
N GLU A 98 -1.00 -85.39 -44.13
CA GLU A 98 -0.14 -84.43 -43.45
C GLU A 98 0.21 -83.25 -44.37
N GLU A 99 0.58 -83.52 -45.62
CA GLU A 99 0.85 -82.48 -46.62
C GLU A 99 -0.41 -81.65 -46.93
N ARG A 100 -1.58 -82.31 -47.01
CA ARG A 100 -2.87 -81.61 -47.16
C ARG A 100 -3.16 -80.71 -45.96
N ALA A 101 -3.02 -81.19 -44.74
CA ALA A 101 -3.25 -80.41 -43.53
C ALA A 101 -2.28 -79.22 -43.46
N ARG A 102 -0.99 -79.44 -43.76
CA ARG A 102 0.03 -78.39 -43.80
C ARG A 102 -0.27 -77.30 -44.84
N THR A 103 -0.71 -77.70 -46.03
CA THR A 103 -1.07 -76.73 -47.09
C THR A 103 -2.36 -75.99 -46.77
N GLU A 104 -3.34 -76.64 -46.14
CA GLU A 104 -4.58 -76.01 -45.67
C GLU A 104 -4.31 -74.98 -44.57
N THR A 105 -3.46 -75.32 -43.59
CA THR A 105 -3.08 -74.38 -42.52
C THR A 105 -2.24 -73.21 -43.05
N GLU A 106 -1.28 -73.43 -43.94
CA GLU A 106 -0.51 -72.34 -44.54
C GLU A 106 -1.39 -71.42 -45.38
N ARG A 107 -2.36 -71.98 -46.14
CA ARG A 107 -3.35 -71.17 -46.88
C ARG A 107 -4.23 -70.32 -45.96
N ALA A 108 -4.63 -70.85 -44.80
CA ALA A 108 -5.43 -70.11 -43.82
C ALA A 108 -4.59 -69.06 -43.06
N LYS A 109 -3.29 -69.30 -42.89
CA LYS A 109 -2.35 -68.39 -42.21
C LYS A 109 -2.06 -67.13 -43.03
N VAL A 110 -1.89 -67.22 -44.34
CA VAL A 110 -1.61 -66.06 -45.21
C VAL A 110 -2.61 -64.89 -45.05
N PRO A 111 -3.94 -65.09 -45.14
CA PRO A 111 -4.90 -64.00 -44.94
C PRO A 111 -4.92 -63.49 -43.49
N LEU A 112 -4.62 -64.34 -42.50
CA LEU A 112 -4.47 -63.91 -41.11
C LEU A 112 -3.27 -62.97 -40.93
N GLU A 113 -2.13 -63.29 -41.54
CA GLU A 113 -0.94 -62.43 -41.50
C GLU A 113 -1.20 -61.09 -42.20
N LEU A 114 -1.86 -61.11 -43.36
CA LEU A 114 -2.24 -59.88 -44.08
C LEU A 114 -3.18 -58.99 -43.26
N THR A 115 -4.19 -59.57 -42.61
CA THR A 115 -5.12 -58.82 -41.76
C THR A 115 -4.44 -58.30 -40.49
N THR A 116 -3.53 -59.08 -39.89
CA THR A 116 -2.72 -58.65 -38.75
C THR A 116 -1.82 -57.47 -39.12
N GLN A 117 -1.18 -57.50 -40.29
CA GLN A 117 -0.37 -56.38 -40.78
C GLN A 117 -1.22 -55.13 -41.00
N LYS A 118 -2.43 -55.26 -41.57
CA LYS A 118 -3.37 -54.14 -41.71
C LYS A 118 -3.76 -53.56 -40.34
N LEU A 119 -4.03 -54.41 -39.36
CA LEU A 119 -4.36 -53.98 -38.00
C LEU A 119 -3.19 -53.22 -37.35
N GLN A 120 -1.95 -53.68 -37.53
CA GLN A 120 -0.76 -52.98 -37.04
C GLN A 120 -0.61 -51.61 -37.68
N ASN A 121 -0.81 -51.51 -39.01
CA ASN A 121 -0.78 -50.22 -39.72
C ASN A 121 -1.83 -49.24 -39.19
N LEU A 122 -3.08 -49.69 -39.02
CA LEU A 122 -4.17 -48.87 -38.48
C LEU A 122 -3.93 -48.48 -37.01
N SER A 123 -3.37 -49.39 -36.20
CA SER A 123 -3.02 -49.09 -34.82
C SER A 123 -1.93 -48.02 -34.73
N TYR A 124 -0.95 -48.07 -35.63
CA TYR A 124 0.08 -47.05 -35.74
C TYR A 124 -0.54 -45.70 -36.14
N GLU A 125 -1.38 -45.68 -37.17
CA GLU A 125 -2.07 -44.48 -37.63
C GLU A 125 -2.95 -43.85 -36.54
N LYS A 126 -3.74 -44.67 -35.83
CA LYS A 126 -4.49 -44.23 -34.64
C LYS A 126 -3.58 -43.59 -33.60
N SER A 127 -2.44 -44.22 -33.28
CA SER A 127 -1.50 -43.66 -32.31
C SER A 127 -0.94 -42.31 -32.76
N GLN A 128 -0.66 -42.14 -34.05
CA GLN A 128 -0.22 -40.87 -34.62
C GLN A 128 -1.29 -39.80 -34.50
N PHE A 129 -2.55 -40.10 -34.85
CA PHE A 129 -3.64 -39.12 -34.69
C PHE A 129 -3.89 -38.77 -33.23
N VAL A 130 -3.85 -39.73 -32.31
CA VAL A 130 -4.00 -39.45 -30.87
C VAL A 130 -2.87 -38.54 -30.38
N LYS A 131 -1.63 -38.75 -30.85
CA LYS A 131 -0.50 -37.85 -30.53
C LYS A 131 -0.73 -36.45 -31.11
N ALA A 132 -1.17 -36.35 -32.37
CA ALA A 132 -1.47 -35.07 -33.01
C ALA A 132 -2.58 -34.31 -32.28
N ILE A 133 -3.67 -35.01 -31.91
CA ILE A 133 -4.78 -34.43 -31.12
C ILE A 133 -4.28 -33.94 -29.76
N LYS A 134 -3.43 -34.72 -29.06
CA LYS A 134 -2.82 -34.25 -27.81
C LYS A 134 -2.01 -32.97 -28.00
N VAL A 135 -1.16 -32.91 -29.03
CA VAL A 135 -0.39 -31.70 -29.34
C VAL A 135 -1.31 -30.50 -29.61
N CYS A 136 -2.44 -30.70 -30.30
CA CYS A 136 -3.43 -29.66 -30.52
C CYS A 136 -4.19 -29.24 -29.25
N ASN A 137 -4.54 -30.19 -28.37
CA ASN A 137 -5.27 -29.92 -27.13
C ASN A 137 -4.36 -29.28 -26.06
N ASP A 138 -3.08 -29.66 -26.03
CA ASP A 138 -2.07 -29.09 -25.13
C ASP A 138 -1.64 -27.68 -25.57
N PHE A 139 -2.23 -27.15 -26.65
CA PHE A 139 -2.01 -25.78 -27.07
C PHE A 139 -2.51 -24.81 -26.00
N LYS A 140 -1.56 -24.15 -25.34
CA LYS A 140 -1.83 -23.03 -24.44
C LYS A 140 -1.62 -21.74 -25.21
N SER A 141 -2.65 -20.90 -25.23
CA SER A 141 -2.50 -19.54 -25.74
C SER A 141 -1.48 -18.78 -24.85
N LYS A 142 -0.89 -17.71 -25.39
CA LYS A 142 0.05 -16.86 -24.63
C LYS A 142 -0.58 -16.24 -23.37
N TYR A 143 -1.92 -16.21 -23.30
CA TYR A 143 -2.68 -15.61 -22.21
C TYR A 143 -3.89 -16.51 -21.87
N PRO A 144 -3.71 -17.53 -21.02
CA PRO A 144 -4.76 -18.51 -20.72
C PRO A 144 -5.88 -17.91 -19.85
N ASP A 145 -5.54 -17.08 -18.87
CA ASP A 145 -6.50 -16.47 -17.92
C ASP A 145 -6.49 -14.95 -18.09
N ILE A 146 -7.03 -14.46 -19.20
CA ILE A 146 -7.24 -13.02 -19.37
C ILE A 146 -8.44 -12.64 -18.49
N GLU A 147 -8.20 -11.79 -17.48
CA GLU A 147 -9.27 -11.11 -16.76
C GLU A 147 -10.00 -10.17 -17.72
N VAL A 148 -11.14 -10.63 -18.24
CA VAL A 148 -12.00 -9.84 -19.12
C VAL A 148 -13.04 -9.10 -18.27
N VAL A 149 -13.39 -7.89 -18.69
CA VAL A 149 -14.50 -7.10 -18.14
C VAL A 149 -15.74 -7.97 -17.94
N SER A 150 -16.37 -7.85 -16.77
CA SER A 150 -17.56 -8.64 -16.43
C SER A 150 -18.69 -8.43 -17.44
N GLU A 151 -19.57 -9.43 -17.57
CA GLU A 151 -20.69 -9.36 -18.53
C GLU A 151 -21.56 -8.13 -18.28
N GLU A 152 -21.81 -7.85 -17.00
CA GLU A 152 -22.67 -6.76 -16.56
C GLU A 152 -22.08 -5.40 -16.93
N GLU A 153 -20.78 -5.22 -16.74
CA GLU A 153 -20.09 -3.97 -17.08
C GLU A 153 -20.05 -3.76 -18.59
N PHE A 154 -19.90 -4.83 -19.38
CA PHE A 154 -20.01 -4.76 -20.82
C PHE A 154 -21.42 -4.33 -21.25
N PHE A 155 -22.48 -4.96 -20.72
CA PHE A 155 -23.85 -4.60 -21.10
C PHE A 155 -24.28 -3.22 -20.58
N ARG A 156 -23.72 -2.72 -19.47
CA ARG A 156 -23.95 -1.35 -19.01
C ARG A 156 -23.18 -0.31 -19.84
N GLY A 157 -21.89 -0.56 -20.09
CA GLY A 157 -20.96 0.45 -20.59
C GLY A 157 -20.68 0.43 -22.10
N ALA A 158 -20.96 -0.67 -22.81
CA ALA A 158 -20.61 -0.76 -24.22
C ALA A 158 -21.53 0.11 -25.12
N PRO A 159 -21.02 0.65 -26.24
CA PRO A 159 -21.84 1.28 -27.27
C PRO A 159 -22.85 0.30 -27.88
N GLN A 160 -24.02 0.81 -28.28
CA GLN A 160 -25.13 -0.02 -28.77
C GLN A 160 -24.76 -0.80 -30.04
N ASP A 161 -23.99 -0.20 -30.95
CA ASP A 161 -23.44 -0.84 -32.15
C ASP A 161 -22.62 -2.13 -31.85
N MET A 162 -21.99 -2.20 -30.67
CA MET A 162 -21.23 -3.38 -30.23
C MET A 162 -22.12 -4.43 -29.54
N LYS A 163 -23.26 -4.02 -28.97
CA LYS A 163 -24.23 -4.89 -28.28
C LYS A 163 -25.21 -5.56 -29.24
N ASP A 164 -25.69 -4.83 -30.24
CA ASP A 164 -26.77 -5.29 -31.12
C ASP A 164 -26.34 -6.51 -31.98
N SER A 165 -25.03 -6.63 -32.25
CA SER A 165 -24.42 -7.77 -32.93
C SER A 165 -24.33 -9.05 -32.08
N VAL A 166 -24.51 -8.98 -30.76
CA VAL A 166 -24.43 -10.14 -29.83
C VAL A 166 -25.74 -10.93 -29.80
N LEU A 167 -26.87 -10.28 -30.14
CA LEU A 167 -28.21 -10.84 -30.00
C LEU A 167 -28.65 -11.74 -31.18
N SER A 168 -27.90 -11.77 -32.30
CA SER A 168 -28.33 -12.46 -33.53
C SER A 168 -27.60 -13.78 -33.83
N ASN A 169 -27.45 -14.65 -32.81
CA ASN A 169 -27.00 -16.06 -32.91
C ASN A 169 -25.52 -16.34 -32.54
N HIS A 170 -25.36 -16.98 -31.37
CA HIS A 170 -24.36 -17.99 -30.96
C HIS A 170 -22.90 -17.66 -30.57
N SER A 171 -22.49 -18.47 -29.56
CA SER A 171 -21.16 -18.76 -28.99
C SER A 171 -20.65 -17.82 -27.90
N GLU A 172 -20.41 -18.38 -26.70
CA GLU A 172 -19.69 -17.74 -25.59
C GLU A 172 -18.38 -17.10 -26.05
N HIS A 173 -17.70 -17.71 -27.03
CA HIS A 173 -16.48 -17.17 -27.63
C HIS A 173 -16.71 -15.81 -28.32
N ASN A 174 -17.82 -15.63 -29.06
CA ASN A 174 -18.13 -14.35 -29.71
C ASN A 174 -18.39 -13.26 -28.66
N LEU A 175 -19.02 -13.62 -27.55
CA LEU A 175 -19.26 -12.72 -26.42
C LEU A 175 -17.93 -12.28 -25.79
N VAL A 176 -17.00 -13.21 -25.55
CA VAL A 176 -15.64 -12.90 -25.05
C VAL A 176 -14.88 -11.99 -26.03
N LEU A 177 -14.92 -12.27 -27.34
CA LEU A 177 -14.28 -11.40 -28.34
C LEU A 177 -14.85 -9.97 -28.35
N LYS A 178 -16.16 -9.82 -28.19
CA LYS A 178 -16.78 -8.48 -28.14
C LYS A 178 -16.39 -7.74 -26.86
N ARG A 179 -16.29 -8.44 -25.72
CA ARG A 179 -15.76 -7.85 -24.48
C ARG A 179 -14.31 -7.40 -24.61
N LEU A 180 -13.44 -8.22 -25.22
CA LEU A 180 -12.06 -7.84 -25.50
C LEU A 180 -11.96 -6.61 -26.41
N ASN A 181 -12.81 -6.54 -27.44
CA ASN A 181 -12.87 -5.36 -28.31
C ASN A 181 -13.35 -4.11 -27.58
N PHE A 182 -14.32 -4.25 -26.68
CA PHE A 182 -14.79 -3.16 -25.83
C PHE A 182 -13.69 -2.68 -24.88
N GLU A 183 -12.95 -3.59 -24.25
CA GLU A 183 -11.81 -3.23 -23.41
C GLU A 183 -10.71 -2.54 -24.21
N LEU A 184 -10.40 -3.04 -25.42
CA LEU A 184 -9.46 -2.39 -26.32
C LEU A 184 -9.91 -0.97 -26.69
N PHE A 185 -11.21 -0.77 -26.96
CA PHE A 185 -11.79 0.54 -27.20
C PHE A 185 -11.61 1.46 -25.98
N GLN A 186 -11.94 0.98 -24.77
CA GLN A 186 -11.75 1.74 -23.54
C GLN A 186 -10.28 2.12 -23.33
N ARG A 187 -9.35 1.17 -23.48
CA ARG A 187 -7.91 1.42 -23.35
C ARG A 187 -7.44 2.47 -24.35
N LYS A 188 -7.91 2.45 -25.59
CA LYS A 188 -7.58 3.48 -26.60
C LYS A 188 -8.10 4.87 -26.20
N GLU A 189 -9.33 4.98 -25.71
CA GLU A 189 -9.88 6.25 -25.25
C GLU A 189 -9.14 6.78 -24.00
N LEU A 190 -8.78 5.89 -23.08
CA LEU A 190 -7.95 6.23 -21.92
C LEU A 190 -6.56 6.73 -22.31
N CYS A 191 -5.90 6.11 -23.30
CA CYS A 191 -4.64 6.60 -23.83
C CYS A 191 -4.79 8.00 -24.43
N LYS A 192 -5.83 8.26 -25.23
CA LYS A 192 -6.09 9.61 -25.77
C LYS A 192 -6.32 10.64 -24.67
N LEU A 193 -7.03 10.26 -23.60
CA LEU A 193 -7.26 11.13 -22.45
C LEU A 193 -5.96 11.39 -21.68
N HIS A 194 -5.14 10.36 -21.50
CA HIS A 194 -3.83 10.44 -20.87
C HIS A 194 -2.94 11.44 -21.60
N ASP A 195 -2.80 11.32 -22.92
CA ASP A 195 -1.99 12.23 -23.73
C ASP A 195 -2.47 13.69 -23.60
N LYS A 196 -3.79 13.92 -23.62
CA LYS A 196 -4.38 15.25 -23.39
C LYS A 196 -4.04 15.81 -22.01
N LEU A 197 -4.11 14.98 -20.97
CA LEU A 197 -3.79 15.38 -19.60
C LEU A 197 -2.29 15.63 -19.43
N GLU A 198 -1.44 14.85 -20.08
CA GLU A 198 0.01 15.04 -20.06
C GLU A 198 0.42 16.34 -20.75
N GLN A 199 -0.19 16.67 -21.90
CA GLN A 199 -0.02 17.97 -22.54
C GLN A 199 -0.45 19.13 -21.63
N LYS A 200 -1.60 19.01 -20.94
CA LYS A 200 -2.05 20.00 -19.95
C LYS A 200 -1.07 20.13 -18.79
N ARG A 201 -0.54 19.01 -18.29
CA ARG A 201 0.48 19.01 -17.24
C ARG A 201 1.73 19.77 -17.69
N LYS A 202 2.23 19.52 -18.91
CA LYS A 202 3.42 20.18 -19.46
C LYS A 202 3.22 21.69 -19.59
N THR A 203 2.10 22.13 -20.18
CA THR A 203 1.78 23.56 -20.33
C THR A 203 1.65 24.29 -18.98
N LEU A 204 1.06 23.63 -17.98
CA LEU A 204 0.98 24.18 -16.62
C LEU A 204 2.36 24.27 -15.96
N LEU A 205 3.21 23.24 -16.12
CA LEU A 205 4.59 23.27 -15.60
C LEU A 205 5.41 24.40 -16.22
N ASP A 206 5.30 24.62 -17.54
CA ASP A 206 5.97 25.73 -18.21
C ASP A 206 5.47 27.09 -17.70
N THR A 207 4.16 27.21 -17.49
CA THR A 207 3.56 28.42 -16.90
C THR A 207 4.08 28.68 -15.49
N ILE A 208 4.17 27.64 -14.66
CA ILE A 208 4.74 27.74 -13.31
C ILE A 208 6.22 28.12 -13.37
N ALA A 209 7.00 27.51 -14.26
CA ALA A 209 8.41 27.83 -14.43
C ALA A 209 8.62 29.30 -14.84
N ASN A 210 7.80 29.80 -15.78
CA ASN A 210 7.84 31.20 -16.20
C ASN A 210 7.44 32.15 -15.06
N ARG A 211 6.39 31.84 -14.30
CA ARG A 211 6.01 32.61 -13.11
C ARG A 211 7.10 32.60 -12.03
N LYS A 212 7.75 31.46 -11.79
CA LYS A 212 8.88 31.36 -10.87
C LYS A 212 10.06 32.21 -11.33
N LYS A 213 10.41 32.17 -12.62
CA LYS A 213 11.45 33.03 -13.20
C LYS A 213 11.11 34.50 -12.99
N PHE A 214 9.88 34.91 -13.32
CA PHE A 214 9.40 36.28 -13.06
C PHE A 214 9.54 36.68 -11.58
N LEU A 215 9.00 35.87 -10.66
CA LEU A 215 9.11 36.12 -9.21
C LEU A 215 10.55 36.17 -8.72
N SER A 216 11.46 35.34 -9.26
CA SER A 216 12.88 35.35 -8.89
C SER A 216 13.63 36.60 -9.37
N SER A 217 13.18 37.21 -10.48
CA SER A 217 13.74 38.47 -11.00
C SER A 217 13.15 39.72 -10.34
N LEU A 218 11.98 39.60 -9.71
CA LEU A 218 11.28 40.71 -9.09
C LEU A 218 12.10 41.40 -7.97
N PRO A 219 12.83 40.68 -7.08
CA PRO A 219 13.70 41.31 -6.09
C PRO A 219 14.80 42.19 -6.69
N SER A 220 15.42 41.81 -7.81
CA SER A 220 16.46 42.63 -8.44
C SER A 220 15.86 43.87 -9.09
N HIS A 221 14.73 43.74 -9.79
CA HIS A 221 13.98 44.88 -10.33
C HIS A 221 13.56 45.86 -9.23
N LEU A 222 13.03 45.37 -8.12
CA LEU A 222 12.64 46.21 -6.98
C LEU A 222 13.85 46.88 -6.31
N LYS A 223 15.00 46.20 -6.18
CA LYS A 223 16.24 46.82 -5.68
C LYS A 223 16.70 47.96 -6.59
N SER A 224 16.66 47.76 -7.90
CA SER A 224 17.00 48.80 -8.89
C SER A 224 16.04 49.99 -8.81
N LEU A 225 14.73 49.74 -8.71
CA LEU A 225 13.71 50.78 -8.53
C LEU A 225 13.89 51.55 -7.22
N LYS A 226 14.17 50.84 -6.12
CA LYS A 226 14.48 51.45 -4.82
C LYS A 226 15.70 52.36 -4.89
N LYS A 227 16.75 51.95 -5.61
CA LYS A 227 17.96 52.76 -5.83
C LYS A 227 17.66 54.00 -6.68
N ALA A 228 16.91 53.84 -7.76
CA ALA A 228 16.54 54.94 -8.67
C ALA A 228 15.64 55.99 -8.01
N SER A 229 14.73 55.58 -7.12
CA SER A 229 13.81 56.47 -6.41
C SER A 229 14.42 57.17 -5.19
N LEU A 230 15.60 56.74 -4.72
CA LEU A 230 16.26 57.28 -3.52
C LEU A 230 16.56 58.79 -3.57
N PRO A 231 17.07 59.38 -4.67
CA PRO A 231 17.37 60.81 -4.74
C PRO A 231 16.12 61.68 -4.57
N VAL A 232 15.02 61.28 -5.22
CA VAL A 232 13.72 61.96 -5.17
C VAL A 232 13.10 61.84 -3.78
N GLN A 233 13.19 60.66 -3.15
CA GLN A 233 12.75 60.47 -1.75
C GLN A 233 13.49 61.41 -0.78
N ASN A 234 14.79 61.62 -0.99
CA ASN A 234 15.58 62.52 -0.15
C ASN A 234 15.20 63.99 -0.35
N GLN A 235 14.88 64.42 -1.58
CA GLN A 235 14.44 65.78 -1.87
C GLN A 235 13.03 66.08 -1.36
N LEU A 236 12.11 65.11 -1.44
CA LEU A 236 10.73 65.27 -0.98
C LEU A 236 10.55 64.98 0.52
N GLY A 237 11.61 64.59 1.23
CA GLY A 237 11.54 64.22 2.66
C GLY A 237 10.78 62.92 2.96
N VAL A 238 10.36 62.17 1.92
CA VAL A 238 9.51 60.99 2.06
C VAL A 238 10.36 59.74 2.29
N GLN A 239 10.73 59.51 3.55
CA GLN A 239 11.67 58.46 3.98
C GLN A 239 11.01 57.06 4.15
N HIS A 240 10.25 56.59 3.15
CA HIS A 240 9.55 55.30 3.23
C HIS A 240 10.47 54.11 3.53
N THR A 241 11.73 54.16 3.10
CA THR A 241 12.70 53.09 3.37
C THR A 241 13.12 53.00 4.84
N LYS A 242 13.12 54.12 5.58
CA LYS A 242 13.37 54.12 7.02
C LYS A 242 12.13 53.66 7.79
N LYS A 243 10.93 54.08 7.36
CA LYS A 243 9.66 53.61 7.92
C LYS A 243 9.51 52.09 7.78
N LEU A 244 9.84 51.53 6.62
CA LEU A 244 9.80 50.07 6.39
C LEU A 244 10.78 49.29 7.29
N LYS A 245 12.01 49.79 7.49
CA LYS A 245 12.96 49.15 8.43
C LYS A 245 12.43 49.16 9.86
N ARG A 246 11.84 50.28 10.28
CA ARG A 246 11.20 50.42 11.60
C ARG A 246 10.03 49.45 11.78
N HIS A 247 9.21 49.25 10.73
CA HIS A 247 8.13 48.26 10.76
C HIS A 247 8.65 46.83 10.87
N HIS A 248 9.70 46.47 10.13
CA HIS A 248 10.27 45.11 10.22
C HIS A 248 10.90 44.83 11.58
N THR A 249 11.53 45.82 12.22
CA THR A 249 12.01 45.66 13.60
C THR A 249 10.86 45.61 14.61
N ALA A 250 9.77 46.33 14.36
CA ALA A 250 8.58 46.30 15.22
C ALA A 250 7.84 44.95 15.15
N GLU A 251 7.84 44.29 13.98
CA GLU A 251 7.24 42.96 13.79
C GLU A 251 7.87 41.88 14.70
N LEU A 252 9.11 42.06 15.13
CA LEU A 252 9.83 41.16 16.03
C LEU A 252 9.56 41.44 17.52
N LEU A 253 8.81 42.49 17.86
CA LEU A 253 8.50 42.82 19.25
C LEU A 253 7.46 41.85 19.84
N PRO A 254 7.59 41.47 21.13
CA PRO A 254 6.53 40.81 21.87
C PRO A 254 5.20 41.57 21.78
N PRO A 255 4.03 40.89 21.77
CA PRO A 255 2.74 41.55 21.56
C PRO A 255 2.47 42.77 22.45
N PRO A 256 2.77 42.73 23.78
CA PRO A 256 2.56 43.90 24.63
C PRO A 256 3.44 45.11 24.25
N LEU A 257 4.70 44.87 23.87
CA LEU A 257 5.62 45.93 23.43
C LEU A 257 5.26 46.47 22.04
N TYR A 258 4.77 45.61 21.14
CA TYR A 258 4.26 46.03 19.84
C TYR A 258 3.07 46.98 19.98
N VAL A 259 2.15 46.68 20.90
CA VAL A 259 0.99 47.54 21.18
C VAL A 259 1.46 48.92 21.64
N ILE A 260 2.35 49.01 22.64
CA ILE A 260 2.91 50.29 23.11
C ILE A 260 3.57 51.05 21.95
N TYR A 261 4.42 50.37 21.17
CA TYR A 261 5.12 50.96 20.03
C TYR A 261 4.14 51.52 19.00
N SER A 262 3.10 50.77 18.65
CA SER A 262 2.08 51.19 17.69
C SER A 262 1.28 52.40 18.17
N GLN A 263 0.92 52.43 19.47
CA GLN A 263 0.18 53.54 20.06
C GLN A 263 1.03 54.82 20.11
N LEU A 264 2.29 54.72 20.55
CA LEU A 264 3.22 55.85 20.58
C LEU A 264 3.52 56.40 19.17
N LEU A 265 3.71 55.50 18.20
CA LEU A 265 3.94 55.90 16.81
C LEU A 265 2.70 56.57 16.21
N ALA A 266 1.50 56.04 16.48
CA ALA A 266 0.25 56.65 16.05
C ALA A 266 0.05 58.05 16.66
N GLN A 267 0.36 58.22 17.95
CA GLN A 267 0.26 59.52 18.62
C GLN A 267 1.25 60.53 18.03
N LYS A 268 2.49 60.10 17.77
CA LYS A 268 3.53 60.91 17.11
C LYS A 268 3.09 61.36 15.71
N GLU A 269 2.57 60.44 14.89
CA GLU A 269 2.17 60.73 13.51
C GLU A 269 0.87 61.55 13.43
N ALA A 270 -0.13 61.28 14.28
CA ALA A 270 -1.43 61.93 14.22
C ALA A 270 -1.45 63.33 14.85
N PHE A 271 -0.70 63.55 15.92
CA PHE A 271 -0.74 64.80 16.70
C PHE A 271 0.55 65.61 16.63
N GLY A 272 1.58 65.11 15.92
CA GLY A 272 2.86 65.80 15.79
C GLY A 272 3.58 66.01 17.13
N GLU A 273 3.28 65.19 18.14
CA GLU A 273 3.89 65.31 19.47
C GLU A 273 5.41 65.09 19.41
N SER A 274 6.16 65.83 20.23
CA SER A 274 7.62 65.74 20.34
C SER A 274 8.07 64.49 21.12
N ILE A 275 7.65 63.32 20.64
CA ILE A 275 8.00 62.02 21.19
C ILE A 275 8.94 61.35 20.19
N ASP A 276 10.07 60.88 20.66
CA ASP A 276 10.90 59.97 19.88
C ASP A 276 10.82 58.56 20.43
N VAL A 277 10.73 57.59 19.52
CA VAL A 277 10.51 56.18 19.84
C VAL A 277 11.56 55.38 19.11
N GLU A 278 12.42 54.73 19.87
CA GLU A 278 13.49 53.87 19.38
C GLU A 278 13.37 52.47 19.97
N ILE A 279 13.54 51.46 19.13
CA ILE A 279 13.58 50.06 19.56
C ILE A 279 15.05 49.71 19.78
N ILE A 280 15.45 49.52 21.03
CA ILE A 280 16.82 49.19 21.42
C ILE A 280 16.88 47.70 21.79
N GLY A 281 17.76 46.95 21.13
CA GLY A 281 17.93 45.53 21.40
C GLY A 281 18.67 44.77 20.29
N SER A 282 18.86 43.47 20.51
CA SER A 282 19.47 42.56 19.55
C SER A 282 18.41 41.93 18.65
N VAL A 283 18.48 42.21 17.34
CA VAL A 283 17.55 41.66 16.34
C VAL A 283 17.64 40.13 16.26
N LYS A 284 18.83 39.56 16.51
CA LYS A 284 19.05 38.10 16.49
C LYS A 284 18.33 37.40 17.63
N ASP A 285 18.40 37.99 18.82
CA ASP A 285 17.77 37.41 20.01
C ASP A 285 16.24 37.53 19.91
N ALA A 286 15.73 38.64 19.37
CA ALA A 286 14.30 38.83 19.10
C ALA A 286 13.75 37.82 18.08
N GLN A 287 14.51 37.50 17.02
CA GLN A 287 14.13 36.45 16.07
C GLN A 287 14.09 35.07 16.72
N ALA A 288 15.10 34.72 17.52
CA ALA A 288 15.11 33.46 18.27
C ALA A 288 13.92 33.36 19.23
N PHE A 289 13.61 34.45 19.95
CA PHE A 289 12.47 34.52 20.85
C PHE A 289 11.12 34.35 20.10
N SER A 290 10.96 35.01 18.96
CA SER A 290 9.77 34.85 18.10
C SER A 290 9.59 33.42 17.61
N HIS A 291 10.68 32.75 17.19
CA HIS A 291 10.66 31.33 16.83
C HIS A 291 10.29 30.42 18.01
N HIS A 292 10.86 30.65 19.20
CA HIS A 292 10.51 29.90 20.40
C HIS A 292 9.04 30.06 20.80
N LEU A 293 8.49 31.27 20.69
CA LEU A 293 7.07 31.54 20.96
C LEU A 293 6.16 30.77 19.98
N ALA A 294 6.48 30.79 18.68
CA ALA A 294 5.72 30.05 17.67
C ALA A 294 5.69 28.53 17.93
N HIS A 295 6.80 27.95 18.40
CA HIS A 295 6.85 26.52 18.76
C HIS A 295 6.08 26.20 20.05
N LYS A 296 6.01 27.13 21.02
CA LYS A 296 5.29 26.95 22.28
C LYS A 296 3.77 26.92 22.09
N ASP A 297 3.23 27.75 21.19
CA ASP A 297 1.80 27.78 20.86
C ASP A 297 1.34 26.59 20.00
N THR A 298 2.28 25.82 19.44
CA THR A 298 1.98 24.64 18.59
C THR A 298 1.81 23.33 19.41
N GLY A 299 1.92 23.38 20.74
CA GLY A 299 1.57 22.22 21.60
C GLY A 299 2.43 20.96 21.40
N ILE A 300 3.68 21.09 20.93
CA ILE A 300 4.62 19.97 20.86
C ILE A 300 5.60 20.08 22.03
N SER A 301 5.34 19.31 23.08
CA SER A 301 6.32 19.04 24.13
C SER A 301 7.52 18.33 23.50
N THR A 302 8.59 19.06 23.20
CA THR A 302 9.90 18.46 22.88
C THR A 302 10.53 17.93 24.15
N THR A 303 10.06 16.77 24.58
CA THR A 303 10.75 15.91 25.56
C THR A 303 11.65 14.94 24.78
N VAL A 304 12.68 15.43 24.09
CA VAL A 304 13.83 14.61 23.67
C VAL A 304 15.04 15.52 23.50
N GLU A 305 15.80 15.76 24.57
CA GLU A 305 17.24 15.93 24.46
C GLU A 305 17.90 14.79 25.22
N SER A 306 18.46 13.88 24.44
CA SER A 306 19.32 12.78 24.86
C SER A 306 20.68 13.32 25.29
N PRO A 307 21.15 13.10 26.54
CA PRO A 307 22.54 13.35 26.87
C PRO A 307 23.39 12.17 26.38
N LYS A 308 24.45 12.49 25.65
CA LYS A 308 25.50 11.56 25.23
C LYS A 308 26.13 10.87 26.45
N LEU A 309 26.28 9.55 26.31
CA LEU A 309 27.04 8.65 27.16
C LEU A 309 28.54 8.99 27.09
N GLU A 310 29.17 9.22 28.23
CA GLU A 310 30.54 8.78 28.48
C GLU A 310 30.58 7.96 29.78
N ASN A 311 31.08 6.74 29.63
CA ASN A 311 31.26 5.74 30.67
C ASN A 311 32.39 6.16 31.64
N ASN A 312 32.14 6.03 32.94
CA ASN A 312 33.08 5.49 33.93
C ASN A 312 32.27 5.01 35.15
N GLU A 313 32.30 3.71 35.43
CA GLU A 313 31.84 3.06 36.66
C GLU A 313 33.02 2.84 37.64
N PRO A 314 32.81 2.37 38.88
CA PRO A 314 31.80 2.77 39.87
C PRO A 314 32.46 3.05 41.24
N ASP A 315 31.76 3.68 42.19
CA ASP A 315 31.94 3.38 43.62
C ASP A 315 30.70 3.77 44.44
N GLU A 316 30.36 2.90 45.39
CA GLU A 316 29.14 2.85 46.20
C GLU A 316 28.97 4.05 47.15
N ASP A 317 27.74 4.54 47.32
CA ASP A 317 26.89 4.21 48.49
C ASP A 317 25.60 5.07 48.46
N GLY A 318 24.50 4.48 48.89
CA GLY A 318 23.15 5.03 48.71
C GLY A 318 22.79 6.13 49.70
N GLN A 319 22.04 7.14 49.24
CA GLN A 319 20.85 7.66 49.94
C GLN A 319 20.11 8.78 49.18
N ARG A 320 18.81 8.51 48.95
CA ARG A 320 17.65 9.41 49.03
C ARG A 320 17.68 10.72 48.22
N GLN A 321 16.79 10.76 47.23
CA GLN A 321 16.31 11.95 46.54
C GLN A 321 16.01 13.10 47.51
N SER A 322 16.77 14.19 47.41
CA SER A 322 16.45 15.48 48.00
C SER A 322 16.03 16.44 46.88
N LYS A 323 14.74 16.77 46.84
CA LYS A 323 14.18 17.87 46.06
C LYS A 323 14.79 19.18 46.58
N ARG A 324 15.84 19.68 45.93
CA ARG A 324 16.30 21.07 46.14
C ARG A 324 15.49 21.99 45.23
N PRO A 325 14.91 23.08 45.76
CA PRO A 325 14.23 24.07 44.93
C PRO A 325 15.29 24.75 44.05
N ARG A 326 15.06 24.78 42.73
CA ARG A 326 15.89 25.56 41.81
C ARG A 326 15.87 27.02 42.30
N ARG A 327 17.04 27.57 42.61
CA ARG A 327 17.20 29.03 42.77
C ARG A 327 16.79 29.68 41.45
N PHE A 328 15.68 30.42 41.49
CA PHE A 328 15.18 31.21 40.36
C PHE A 328 16.18 32.32 40.04
N GLN A 329 16.80 32.26 38.86
CA GLN A 329 17.58 33.36 38.31
C GLN A 329 16.61 34.41 37.74
N GLY A 330 16.55 35.58 38.39
CA GLY A 330 15.45 36.55 38.26
C GLY A 330 15.29 37.31 36.94
N LYS A 331 15.93 36.89 35.83
CA LYS A 331 15.67 37.44 34.47
C LYS A 331 14.76 36.52 33.66
N GLU A 332 14.97 35.21 33.70
CA GLU A 332 14.13 34.23 32.97
C GLU A 332 12.69 34.15 33.49
N SER A 333 12.45 34.64 34.72
CA SER A 333 11.14 34.57 35.37
C SER A 333 10.16 35.64 34.87
N LEU A 334 10.62 36.79 34.39
CA LEU A 334 9.73 37.90 34.01
C LEU A 334 9.07 37.68 32.64
N ASP A 335 9.82 37.11 31.69
CA ASP A 335 9.30 36.75 30.37
C ASP A 335 8.20 35.68 30.45
N GLN A 336 8.20 34.88 31.51
CA GLN A 336 7.16 33.88 31.79
C GLN A 336 5.91 34.48 32.46
N LEU A 337 6.01 35.68 33.03
CA LEU A 337 4.94 36.31 33.82
C LEU A 337 4.11 37.33 33.01
N ASN A 338 4.49 37.61 31.75
CA ASN A 338 3.84 38.58 30.88
C ASN A 338 3.67 39.95 31.58
N ILE A 339 4.76 40.50 32.10
CA ILE A 339 4.80 41.79 32.80
C ILE A 339 5.83 42.69 32.13
N ILE A 340 5.46 43.94 31.88
CA ILE A 340 6.38 44.97 31.37
C ILE A 340 6.91 45.83 32.52
N CYS A 341 8.20 46.14 32.52
CA CYS A 341 8.78 47.07 33.47
C CYS A 341 9.15 48.38 32.77
N VAL A 342 8.93 49.51 33.43
CA VAL A 342 9.34 50.83 32.96
C VAL A 342 10.40 51.38 33.92
N GLY A 343 11.48 51.90 33.37
CA GLY A 343 12.53 52.57 34.12
C GLY A 343 12.86 53.94 33.54
N ASN A 344 13.50 54.78 34.36
CA ASN A 344 14.02 56.08 33.94
C ASN A 344 15.55 56.01 33.85
N GLU A 345 16.11 56.38 32.71
CA GLU A 345 17.56 56.42 32.49
C GLU A 345 18.24 57.65 33.11
N ALA A 346 17.48 58.68 33.50
CA ALA A 346 18.03 59.97 33.95
C ALA A 346 18.49 60.02 35.42
N SER A 347 18.35 58.95 36.21
CA SER A 347 18.65 58.95 37.65
C SER A 347 19.71 57.90 38.02
N ASN A 348 20.99 58.26 37.82
CA ASN A 348 22.13 57.56 38.44
C ASN A 348 22.50 58.15 39.83
N SER A 349 21.64 58.99 40.41
CA SER A 349 21.82 59.56 41.74
C SER A 349 20.64 59.17 42.64
N GLY A 350 20.93 58.47 43.74
CA GLY A 350 20.17 58.45 45.00
C GLY A 350 18.63 58.35 44.91
N SER A 351 18.16 57.13 45.17
CA SER A 351 16.82 56.60 45.53
C SER A 351 15.63 57.46 46.03
N GLU A 352 15.60 58.79 45.97
CA GLU A 352 14.52 59.54 46.64
C GLU A 352 13.47 60.19 45.73
N ASN A 353 13.64 60.25 44.41
CA ASN A 353 12.67 60.90 43.52
C ASN A 353 12.35 60.08 42.26
N ASP A 354 11.61 58.98 42.41
CA ASP A 354 11.04 58.26 41.27
C ASP A 354 9.86 59.07 40.69
N ILE A 355 10.09 59.68 39.53
CA ILE A 355 9.09 60.52 38.84
C ILE A 355 7.85 59.70 38.46
N LEU A 356 8.04 58.40 38.25
CA LEU A 356 7.04 57.51 37.68
C LEU A 356 6.18 56.81 38.74
N SER A 357 6.57 56.88 40.02
CA SER A 357 5.78 56.32 41.12
C SER A 357 4.57 57.20 41.44
N ASP A 358 3.45 56.57 41.76
CA ASP A 358 2.18 57.22 42.15
C ASP A 358 1.66 58.21 41.09
N LEU A 359 1.92 57.93 39.81
CA LEU A 359 1.32 58.66 38.69
C LEU A 359 -0.22 58.52 38.68
N PHE A 360 -0.68 57.37 39.16
CA PHE A 360 -2.07 57.05 39.46
C PHE A 360 -2.15 56.57 40.92
N PRO A 361 -3.31 56.74 41.59
CA PRO A 361 -3.49 56.24 42.95
C PRO A 361 -3.14 54.75 43.05
N ASP A 362 -2.49 54.35 44.14
CA ASP A 362 -2.17 52.96 44.46
C ASP A 362 -1.28 52.23 43.42
N ASP A 363 -0.43 52.97 42.70
CA ASP A 363 0.53 52.44 41.71
C ASP A 363 1.97 52.88 42.01
N THR A 364 2.54 52.28 43.06
CA THR A 364 3.93 52.52 43.50
C THR A 364 4.96 51.77 42.65
N GLY A 365 4.53 50.80 41.84
CA GLY A 365 5.42 49.90 41.08
C GLY A 365 6.24 48.94 41.94
N LEU A 366 5.89 48.74 43.22
CA LEU A 366 6.55 47.79 44.12
C LEU A 366 5.91 46.40 44.13
N GLU A 367 4.63 46.33 43.73
CA GLU A 367 3.85 45.09 43.68
C GLU A 367 3.72 44.55 42.26
N LEU A 368 3.52 43.23 42.16
CA LEU A 368 3.15 42.59 40.91
C LEU A 368 1.72 43.02 40.49
N PRO A 369 1.50 43.41 39.22
CA PRO A 369 0.25 44.02 38.78
C PRO A 369 -0.95 43.05 38.71
N HIS A 370 -0.72 41.74 38.58
CA HIS A 370 -1.79 40.74 38.48
C HIS A 370 -1.59 39.55 39.44
N GLN A 371 -2.71 38.99 39.91
CA GLN A 371 -2.71 37.92 40.94
C GLN A 371 -2.12 36.61 40.43
N SER A 372 -2.26 36.29 39.14
CA SER A 372 -1.65 35.09 38.57
C SER A 372 -0.12 35.14 38.65
N ALA A 373 0.50 36.30 38.49
CA ALA A 373 1.94 36.45 38.75
C ALA A 373 2.27 36.30 40.23
N LYS A 374 1.46 36.88 41.14
CA LYS A 374 1.63 36.70 42.59
C LYS A 374 1.58 35.22 42.99
N LEU A 375 0.70 34.42 42.36
CA LEU A 375 0.58 32.98 42.58
C LEU A 375 1.75 32.17 41.98
N CYS A 376 2.22 32.49 40.78
CA CYS A 376 3.32 31.79 40.11
C CYS A 376 4.67 31.98 40.82
N VAL A 377 4.87 33.14 41.43
CA VAL A 377 6.14 33.56 42.04
C VAL A 377 6.15 33.36 43.56
N GLY A 378 4.97 33.28 44.19
CA GLY A 378 4.79 33.39 45.63
C GLY A 378 4.99 34.82 46.13
N ASN A 379 4.51 35.13 47.34
CA ASN A 379 4.58 36.46 47.98
C ASN A 379 6.03 36.98 48.27
N ALA A 380 7.07 36.37 47.69
CA ALA A 380 8.46 36.57 48.07
C ALA A 380 9.27 37.49 47.14
N ILE A 381 8.72 37.95 46.00
CA ILE A 381 9.40 38.96 45.16
C ILE A 381 8.76 40.33 45.41
N MET A 382 9.29 41.06 46.39
CA MET A 382 9.24 42.52 46.32
C MET A 382 10.24 42.98 45.27
N PHE A 383 9.82 43.85 44.35
CA PHE A 383 10.77 44.60 43.55
C PHE A 383 11.46 45.59 44.49
N ASN A 384 12.57 45.14 45.12
CA ASN A 384 13.36 45.98 46.01
C ASN A 384 13.77 47.28 45.31
N GLY A 385 13.86 48.37 46.08
CA GLY A 385 14.15 49.73 45.60
C GLY A 385 15.48 49.92 44.86
N ASP A 386 16.29 48.87 44.72
CA ASP A 386 17.55 48.85 43.99
C ASP A 386 17.36 48.66 42.47
N ARG A 387 16.18 48.23 42.01
CA ARG A 387 15.89 48.08 40.57
C ARG A 387 15.37 49.39 39.99
N THR A 388 16.03 49.86 38.92
CA THR A 388 15.64 51.09 38.20
C THR A 388 14.39 50.94 37.32
N ALA A 389 13.93 49.70 37.09
CA ALA A 389 12.74 49.41 36.30
C ALA A 389 11.66 48.72 37.16
N ARG A 390 10.44 49.25 37.12
CA ARG A 390 9.31 48.83 37.96
C ARG A 390 8.10 48.39 37.13
N PRO A 391 7.34 47.36 37.56
CA PRO A 391 6.16 46.87 36.88
C PRO A 391 4.91 47.71 37.21
N TYR A 392 4.85 48.94 36.72
CA TYR A 392 3.69 49.81 36.96
C TYR A 392 2.40 49.26 36.34
N LYS A 393 1.28 49.46 37.03
CA LYS A 393 -0.07 49.11 36.54
C LYS A 393 -0.41 49.91 35.29
N TRP A 394 -0.14 51.21 35.28
CA TRP A 394 -0.41 52.07 34.11
C TRP A 394 0.34 51.61 32.85
N ALA A 395 1.55 51.06 33.01
CA ALA A 395 2.36 50.56 31.90
C ALA A 395 1.80 49.27 31.29
N GLN A 396 1.21 48.39 32.11
CA GLN A 396 0.53 47.18 31.60
C GLN A 396 -0.68 47.56 30.74
N HIS A 397 -1.50 48.51 31.18
CA HIS A 397 -2.67 48.94 30.41
C HIS A 397 -2.30 49.57 29.07
N LEU A 398 -1.24 50.37 29.02
CA LEU A 398 -0.72 50.89 27.75
C LEU A 398 -0.29 49.78 26.80
N ALA A 399 0.15 48.65 27.33
CA ALA A 399 0.49 47.46 26.58
C ALA A 399 -0.69 46.60 26.15
N GLY A 400 -1.92 46.99 26.50
CA GLY A 400 -3.12 46.20 26.27
C GLY A 400 -3.27 45.02 27.23
N ILE A 401 -2.50 44.99 28.32
CA ILE A 401 -2.65 44.01 29.39
C ILE A 401 -3.65 44.59 30.40
N ASP A 402 -4.92 44.23 30.23
CA ASP A 402 -5.98 44.55 31.19
C ASP A 402 -6.08 43.44 32.25
N PHE A 403 -6.04 43.82 33.53
CA PHE A 403 -6.27 42.92 34.65
C PHE A 403 -7.59 43.24 35.34
N LEU A 404 -8.26 42.20 35.84
CA LEU A 404 -9.53 42.33 36.54
C LEU A 404 -9.30 42.87 37.97
N PRO A 405 -10.22 43.70 38.52
CA PRO A 405 -10.15 44.14 39.90
C PRO A 405 -10.10 42.97 40.88
N GLU A 406 -9.37 43.13 41.98
CA GLU A 406 -9.14 42.10 43.01
C GLU A 406 -10.43 41.66 43.73
N VAL A 407 -11.44 42.52 43.72
CA VAL A 407 -12.79 42.21 44.21
C VAL A 407 -13.76 42.46 43.07
N ALA A 408 -14.60 41.47 42.77
CA ALA A 408 -15.72 41.66 41.84
C ALA A 408 -16.55 42.86 42.32
N PRO A 409 -16.78 43.91 41.52
CA PRO A 409 -17.49 45.11 41.98
C PRO A 409 -18.89 44.82 42.54
N LEU A 410 -19.49 43.70 42.10
CA LEU A 410 -20.75 43.15 42.61
C LEU A 410 -20.69 42.77 44.11
N LEU A 411 -19.51 42.49 44.67
CA LEU A 411 -19.30 42.14 46.08
C LEU A 411 -18.98 43.35 46.97
N LEU A 412 -18.53 44.48 46.39
CA LEU A 412 -18.37 45.73 47.15
C LEU A 412 -19.70 46.46 47.30
N ALA A 413 -20.54 46.45 46.25
CA ALA A 413 -21.85 47.09 46.27
C ALA A 413 -22.86 46.40 47.22
N SER A 414 -22.71 45.10 47.48
CA SER A 414 -23.59 44.34 48.37
C SER A 414 -23.36 44.61 49.87
N ARG A 415 -22.33 45.38 50.22
CA ARG A 415 -22.08 45.77 51.61
C ARG A 415 -22.72 47.09 52.02
N GLU A 416 -23.16 47.93 51.07
CA GLU A 416 -23.62 49.28 51.40
C GLU A 416 -25.02 49.68 50.93
N THR A 417 -25.76 48.91 50.12
CA THR A 417 -27.15 49.30 49.79
C THR A 417 -28.10 48.11 49.65
N SER A 418 -29.06 48.03 50.58
CA SER A 418 -30.35 47.39 50.37
C SER A 418 -31.26 48.35 49.60
N ASP A 419 -31.26 48.31 48.26
CA ASP A 419 -32.52 48.38 47.49
C ASP A 419 -32.34 48.17 45.98
N SER A 420 -33.48 47.86 45.36
CA SER A 420 -33.76 47.47 43.97
C SER A 420 -33.03 48.21 42.85
N GLY A 421 -32.53 47.47 41.84
CA GLY A 421 -32.13 48.01 40.54
C GLY A 421 -31.06 47.18 39.83
N GLU A 422 -31.43 46.06 39.20
CA GLU A 422 -30.46 45.18 38.52
C GLU A 422 -29.98 45.69 37.15
N ALA A 423 -30.67 46.66 36.54
CA ALA A 423 -30.28 47.22 35.23
C ALA A 423 -29.27 48.39 35.32
N ALA A 424 -29.35 49.24 36.35
CA ALA A 424 -28.45 50.40 36.51
C ALA A 424 -27.01 50.00 36.92
N LYS A 425 -26.87 48.86 37.62
CA LYS A 425 -25.59 48.37 38.16
C LYS A 425 -24.61 47.89 37.08
N GLY A 426 -25.12 47.46 35.93
CA GLY A 426 -24.31 47.13 34.76
C GLY A 426 -23.76 48.36 34.03
N GLU A 427 -24.56 49.45 33.98
CA GLU A 427 -24.13 50.73 33.40
C GLU A 427 -23.07 51.40 34.26
N ASP A 428 -23.17 51.38 35.59
CA ASP A 428 -22.15 51.92 36.50
C ASP A 428 -20.81 51.16 36.40
N PHE A 429 -20.86 49.84 36.16
CA PHE A 429 -19.67 49.03 35.91
C PHE A 429 -19.04 49.31 34.54
N ILE A 430 -19.84 49.44 33.48
CA ILE A 430 -19.34 49.75 32.14
C ILE A 430 -18.79 51.18 32.10
N THR A 431 -19.44 52.14 32.76
CA THR A 431 -18.99 53.53 32.86
C THR A 431 -17.71 53.63 33.69
N SER A 432 -17.60 52.97 34.84
CA SER A 432 -16.35 52.92 35.63
C SER A 432 -15.20 52.25 34.87
N LEU A 433 -15.46 51.16 34.15
CA LEU A 433 -14.46 50.51 33.30
C LEU A 433 -14.05 51.39 32.11
N SER A 434 -15.00 52.12 31.52
CA SER A 434 -14.72 53.07 30.44
C SER A 434 -13.90 54.26 30.92
N GLN A 435 -14.19 54.76 32.12
CA GLN A 435 -13.48 55.86 32.77
C GLN A 435 -12.06 55.41 33.16
N TYR A 436 -11.91 54.19 33.66
CA TYR A 436 -10.62 53.57 33.94
C TYR A 436 -9.77 53.40 32.67
N ARG A 437 -10.35 52.85 31.60
CA ARG A 437 -9.67 52.76 30.29
C ARG A 437 -9.32 54.14 29.74
N GLN A 438 -10.17 55.14 29.96
CA GLN A 438 -9.92 56.51 29.55
C GLN A 438 -8.77 57.15 30.34
N GLN A 439 -8.66 56.90 31.65
CA GLN A 439 -7.57 57.38 32.50
C GLN A 439 -6.21 56.81 32.08
N ASN A 440 -6.20 55.55 31.63
CA ASN A 440 -4.99 54.85 31.18
C ASN A 440 -4.74 54.99 29.67
N ARG A 441 -5.41 55.92 28.99
CA ARG A 441 -5.09 56.27 27.61
C ARG A 441 -3.70 56.89 27.53
N LEU A 442 -2.99 56.58 26.45
CA LEU A 442 -1.65 57.09 26.16
C LEU A 442 -1.54 58.61 26.35
N GLN A 443 -2.49 59.37 25.83
CA GLN A 443 -2.51 60.84 25.95
C GLN A 443 -2.55 61.31 27.41
N THR A 444 -3.37 60.68 28.25
CA THR A 444 -3.52 61.02 29.68
C THR A 444 -2.26 60.67 30.46
N VAL A 445 -1.65 59.50 30.18
CA VAL A 445 -0.38 59.10 30.80
C VAL A 445 0.72 60.09 30.43
N LEU A 446 0.88 60.42 29.14
CA LEU A 446 1.87 61.40 28.67
C LEU A 446 1.67 62.78 29.29
N GLN A 447 0.41 63.24 29.41
CA GLN A 447 0.09 64.52 30.04
C GLN A 447 0.47 64.52 31.52
N LYS A 448 0.18 63.45 32.26
CA LYS A 448 0.56 63.32 33.67
C LYS A 448 2.08 63.27 33.85
N ILE A 449 2.80 62.53 33.02
CA ILE A 449 4.28 62.50 33.04
C ILE A 449 4.84 63.90 32.81
N ARG A 450 4.36 64.62 31.79
CA ARG A 450 4.77 66.01 31.50
C ARG A 450 4.48 66.94 32.67
N SER A 451 3.29 66.86 33.28
CA SER A 451 2.94 67.65 34.46
C SER A 451 3.84 67.34 35.65
N ARG A 452 4.18 66.07 35.88
CA ARG A 452 5.09 65.63 36.96
C ARG A 452 6.50 66.15 36.75
N ILE A 453 7.03 66.03 35.53
CA ILE A 453 8.35 66.59 35.16
C ILE A 453 8.36 68.11 35.37
N LYS A 454 7.30 68.82 34.94
CA LYS A 454 7.17 70.26 35.15
C LYS A 454 7.10 70.65 36.63
N ALA A 455 6.36 69.87 37.43
CA ALA A 455 6.25 70.10 38.88
C ALA A 455 7.59 69.87 39.59
N GLN A 456 8.34 68.83 39.21
CA GLN A 456 9.66 68.55 39.77
C GLN A 456 10.68 69.64 39.40
N LEU A 457 10.68 70.10 38.15
CA LEU A 457 11.50 71.23 37.71
C LEU A 457 11.15 72.55 38.42
N ALA A 458 9.94 72.68 38.96
CA ALA A 458 9.51 73.84 39.74
C ALA A 458 9.80 73.71 41.25
N LEU A 459 10.13 72.50 41.72
CA LEU A 459 10.51 72.19 43.10
C LEU A 459 12.04 72.18 43.30
N GLN A 460 12.81 72.11 42.21
CA GLN A 460 14.25 72.39 42.16
C GLN A 460 14.50 73.89 42.01
#